data_AF-A0A658IQA2-F1
#
_entry.id   AF-A0A658IQA2-F1
#
_cell.length_a   1.000
_cell.length_b   1.000
_cell.length_c   1.000
_cell.angle_alpha   90.00
_cell.angle_beta   90.00
_cell.angle_gamma   90.00
#
_symmetry.space_group_name_H-M   'P 1'
#
loop_
_entity.id
_entity.type
_entity.pdbx_description
1 polymer ?
#
loop_
_entity_poly.entity_id
_entity_poly.type
_entity_poly.pdbx_seq_one_letter_code
_entity_poly.pdbx_strand_id
1 'polypeptide(L)'
;MNITPQEVGSFFLPLIVPILTGVAAAWFTARFALNRFYHEKWWEKKHTAYSQLIDDLIEIEKIYSQAYGFFEATYNLGKGQERPKDYVEWNQLNRLHVNVRRHHALAQISLSKNSEGLLCGFFEQQDLLEDYLIRGAMPEFEAYHQMIVLTDKLIKSIVIDAGKELKFK
;
A
#
# COMPACT_ATOMS: atom_id res chain seq x y z
N MET A 1 7.16 35.25 -65.64
CA MET A 1 7.53 33.83 -65.44
C MET A 1 6.35 33.20 -64.71
N ASN A 2 5.43 32.56 -65.45
CA ASN A 2 4.19 32.02 -64.88
C ASN A 2 4.45 30.57 -64.49
N ILE A 3 4.47 30.31 -63.19
CA ILE A 3 4.53 28.95 -62.65
C ILE A 3 3.18 28.31 -62.97
N THR A 4 3.17 27.26 -63.78
CA THR A 4 1.92 26.58 -64.13
C THR A 4 1.47 25.70 -62.96
N PRO A 5 0.16 25.56 -62.66
CA PRO A 5 -0.35 24.73 -61.56
C PRO A 5 0.19 23.28 -61.57
N GLN A 6 0.56 22.79 -62.75
CA GLN A 6 1.13 21.46 -62.99
C GLN A 6 2.58 21.32 -62.47
N GLU A 7 3.40 22.38 -62.57
CA GLU A 7 4.76 22.38 -62.02
C GLU A 7 4.71 22.35 -60.49
N VAL A 8 3.80 23.11 -59.87
CA VAL A 8 3.63 23.17 -58.42
C VAL A 8 3.20 21.80 -57.85
N GLY A 9 2.22 21.13 -58.47
CA GLY A 9 1.75 19.82 -58.02
C GLY A 9 2.82 18.72 -58.06
N SER A 10 3.76 18.80 -59.01
CA SER A 10 4.85 17.83 -59.19
C SER A 10 5.88 17.86 -58.05
N PHE A 11 6.07 19.02 -57.40
CA PHE A 11 6.97 19.18 -56.26
C PHE A 11 6.36 18.72 -54.93
N PHE A 12 5.05 18.88 -54.73
CA PHE A 12 4.40 18.57 -53.44
C PHE A 12 3.91 17.13 -53.31
N LEU A 13 3.51 16.48 -54.40
CA LEU A 13 3.10 15.07 -54.41
C LEU A 13 4.13 14.09 -53.78
N PRO A 14 5.44 14.17 -54.07
CA PRO A 14 6.43 13.27 -53.46
C PRO A 14 6.69 13.56 -51.98
N LEU A 15 6.30 14.74 -51.46
CA LEU A 15 6.46 15.09 -50.05
C LEU A 15 5.36 14.51 -49.15
N ILE A 16 4.23 14.07 -49.72
CA ILE A 16 3.10 13.55 -48.95
C ILE A 16 3.48 12.27 -48.19
N VAL A 17 4.13 11.32 -48.87
CA VAL A 17 4.55 10.05 -48.25
C VAL A 17 5.52 10.24 -47.08
N PRO A 18 6.61 11.02 -47.19
CA PRO A 18 7.51 11.26 -46.07
C PRO A 18 6.86 12.08 -44.95
N ILE A 19 5.95 13.03 -45.26
CA ILE A 19 5.19 13.75 -44.23
C ILE A 19 4.29 12.79 -43.46
N LEU A 20 3.50 11.95 -44.14
CA LEU A 20 2.63 10.98 -43.49
C LEU A 20 3.42 9.95 -42.68
N THR A 21 4.57 9.51 -43.19
CA THR A 21 5.47 8.60 -42.49
C THR A 21 6.05 9.27 -41.24
N GLY A 22 6.46 10.54 -41.34
CA GLY A 22 6.95 11.32 -40.20
C GLY A 22 5.88 11.54 -39.12
N VAL A 23 4.66 11.85 -39.52
CA VAL A 23 3.51 11.99 -38.61
C VAL A 23 3.18 10.66 -37.93
N ALA A 24 3.15 9.56 -38.69
CA ALA A 24 2.91 8.23 -38.14
C ALA A 24 4.01 7.83 -37.15
N ALA A 25 5.27 8.00 -37.50
CA ALA A 25 6.41 7.69 -36.63
C ALA A 25 6.40 8.53 -35.35
N ALA A 26 6.09 9.82 -35.45
CA ALA A 26 5.94 10.70 -34.28
C ALA A 26 4.78 10.25 -33.39
N TRP A 27 3.64 9.86 -33.97
CA TRP A 27 2.49 9.36 -33.22
C TRP A 27 2.81 8.05 -32.47
N PHE A 28 3.45 7.09 -33.14
CA PHE A 28 3.87 5.84 -32.50
C PHE A 28 4.87 6.08 -31.37
N THR A 29 5.86 6.95 -31.59
CA THR A 29 6.87 7.29 -30.59
C THR A 29 6.23 7.96 -29.37
N ALA A 30 5.35 8.93 -29.60
CA ALA A 30 4.61 9.61 -28.53
C ALA A 30 3.73 8.60 -27.75
N ARG A 31 3.00 7.73 -28.45
CA ARG A 31 2.15 6.71 -27.84
C ARG A 31 2.95 5.74 -26.98
N PHE A 32 4.11 5.29 -27.46
CA PHE A 32 5.01 4.39 -26.74
C PHE A 32 5.60 5.05 -25.49
N ALA A 33 6.12 6.28 -25.64
CA ALA A 33 6.68 7.05 -24.52
C ALA A 33 5.63 7.31 -23.43
N LEU A 34 4.42 7.72 -23.81
CA LEU A 34 3.28 7.89 -22.89
C LEU A 34 2.96 6.58 -22.16
N ASN A 35 2.86 5.46 -22.88
CA ASN A 35 2.50 4.17 -22.27
C ASN A 35 3.53 3.74 -21.22
N ARG A 36 4.82 3.88 -21.54
CA ARG A 36 5.91 3.58 -20.62
C ARG A 36 5.87 4.49 -19.38
N PHE A 37 5.69 5.79 -19.58
CA PHE A 37 5.62 6.76 -18.49
C PHE A 37 4.43 6.51 -17.56
N TYR A 38 3.25 6.17 -18.11
CA TYR A 38 2.10 5.80 -17.29
C TYR A 38 2.38 4.54 -16.48
N HIS A 39 3.07 3.56 -17.07
CA HIS A 39 3.44 2.33 -16.38
C HIS A 39 4.44 2.61 -15.24
N GLU A 40 5.49 3.38 -15.50
CA GLU A 40 6.49 3.79 -14.49
C GLU A 40 5.82 4.58 -13.35
N LYS A 41 5.00 5.58 -13.67
CA LYS A 41 4.28 6.36 -12.64
C LYS A 41 3.27 5.54 -11.85
N TRP A 42 2.59 4.60 -12.50
CA TRP A 42 1.64 3.74 -11.81
C TRP A 42 2.35 2.76 -10.88
N TRP A 43 3.50 2.24 -11.31
CA TRP A 43 4.39 1.42 -10.50
C TRP A 43 4.90 2.17 -9.27
N GLU A 44 5.39 3.41 -9.44
CA GLU A 44 5.84 4.27 -8.32
C GLU A 44 4.72 4.51 -7.29
N LYS A 45 3.49 4.76 -7.77
CA LYS A 45 2.32 4.94 -6.90
C LYS A 45 2.01 3.68 -6.11
N LYS A 46 2.07 2.51 -6.75
CA LYS A 46 1.86 1.22 -6.07
C LYS A 46 2.95 0.94 -5.03
N HIS A 47 4.21 1.11 -5.40
CA HIS A 47 5.33 0.97 -4.47
C HIS A 47 5.13 1.87 -3.25
N THR A 48 4.81 3.15 -3.46
CA THR A 48 4.54 4.10 -2.37
C THR A 48 3.38 3.65 -1.49
N ALA A 49 2.28 3.17 -2.07
CA ALA A 49 1.13 2.70 -1.30
C ALA A 49 1.46 1.47 -0.44
N TYR A 50 2.21 0.51 -0.98
CA TYR A 50 2.69 -0.64 -0.22
C TYR A 50 3.64 -0.23 0.90
N SER A 51 4.62 0.64 0.62
CA SER A 51 5.56 1.10 1.63
C SER A 51 4.85 1.79 2.79
N GLN A 52 3.96 2.75 2.51
CA GLN A 52 3.20 3.45 3.55
C GLN A 52 2.36 2.50 4.41
N LEU A 53 1.69 1.53 3.79
CA LEU A 53 0.92 0.53 4.53
C LEU A 53 1.81 -0.33 5.42
N ILE A 54 2.96 -0.79 4.91
CA ILE A 54 3.91 -1.60 5.68
C ILE A 54 4.48 -0.79 6.84
N ASP A 55 4.85 0.47 6.62
CA ASP A 55 5.36 1.36 7.66
C ASP A 55 4.33 1.54 8.79
N ASP A 56 3.07 1.80 8.45
CA ASP A 56 1.98 1.91 9.43
C ASP A 56 1.79 0.60 10.23
N LEU A 57 1.85 -0.56 9.56
CA LEU A 57 1.70 -1.87 10.21
C LEU A 57 2.88 -2.20 11.14
N ILE A 58 4.12 -1.88 10.75
CA ILE A 58 5.30 -2.06 11.60
C ILE A 58 5.18 -1.20 12.86
N GLU A 59 4.68 0.03 12.73
CA GLU A 59 4.49 0.91 13.88
C GLU A 59 3.37 0.40 14.81
N ILE A 60 2.29 -0.17 14.27
CA ILE A 60 1.26 -0.86 15.03
C ILE A 60 1.87 -2.05 15.81
N GLU A 61 2.64 -2.91 15.15
CA GLU A 61 3.29 -4.08 15.78
C GLU A 61 4.19 -3.67 16.95
N LYS A 62 4.94 -2.59 16.78
CA LYS A 62 5.79 -2.02 17.83
C LYS A 62 4.96 -1.57 19.04
N ILE A 63 3.83 -0.88 18.82
CA ILE A 63 2.97 -0.42 19.93
C ILE A 63 2.29 -1.61 20.61
N TYR A 64 1.86 -2.63 19.87
CA TYR A 64 1.36 -3.87 20.48
C TYR A 64 2.43 -4.58 21.31
N SER A 65 3.69 -4.56 20.89
CA SER A 65 4.81 -5.10 21.67
C SER A 65 5.03 -4.31 22.97
N GLN A 66 4.84 -2.99 22.94
CA GLN A 66 4.86 -2.17 24.16
C GLN A 66 3.71 -2.53 25.10
N ALA A 67 2.51 -2.69 24.55
CA ALA A 67 1.32 -3.11 25.30
C ALA A 67 1.51 -4.48 25.93
N TYR A 68 1.99 -5.47 25.17
CA TYR A 68 2.34 -6.80 25.67
C TYR A 68 3.24 -6.70 26.90
N GLY A 69 4.38 -6.01 26.80
CA GLY A 69 5.33 -5.88 27.91
C GLY A 69 4.74 -5.16 29.13
N PHE A 70 3.92 -4.13 28.91
CA PHE A 70 3.24 -3.41 29.99
C PHE A 70 2.22 -4.31 30.72
N PHE A 71 1.38 -5.03 30.00
CA PHE A 71 0.35 -5.89 30.58
C PHE A 71 0.94 -7.16 31.18
N GLU A 72 2.00 -7.73 30.59
CA GLU A 72 2.73 -8.86 31.16
C GLU A 72 3.40 -8.47 32.49
N ALA A 73 4.07 -7.31 32.52
CA ALA A 73 4.63 -6.77 33.76
C ALA A 73 3.53 -6.56 34.81
N THR A 74 2.40 -5.97 34.41
CA THR A 74 1.27 -5.72 35.32
C THR A 74 0.65 -7.01 35.86
N TYR A 75 0.52 -8.04 35.02
CA TYR A 75 -0.03 -9.35 35.40
C TYR A 75 0.88 -10.08 36.40
N ASN A 76 2.19 -9.98 36.22
CA ASN A 76 3.18 -10.65 37.07
C ASN A 76 3.44 -9.92 38.40
N LEU A 77 2.85 -8.74 38.64
CA LEU A 77 3.01 -8.02 39.91
C LEU A 77 2.30 -8.73 41.05
N GLY A 78 3.00 -8.86 42.17
CA GLY A 78 2.41 -9.31 43.42
C GLY A 78 1.38 -8.30 43.95
N LYS A 79 0.41 -8.78 44.75
CA LYS A 79 -0.59 -7.89 45.38
C LYS A 79 0.10 -6.81 46.23
N GLY A 80 -0.27 -5.55 45.99
CA GLY A 80 0.21 -4.40 46.74
C GLY A 80 1.46 -3.71 46.17
N GLN A 81 1.98 -4.17 45.03
CA GLN A 81 3.04 -3.47 44.31
C GLN A 81 2.48 -2.36 43.41
N GLU A 82 3.24 -1.27 43.29
CA GLU A 82 2.88 -0.14 42.43
C GLU A 82 2.86 -0.58 40.96
N ARG A 83 1.82 -0.21 40.23
CA ARG A 83 1.72 -0.54 38.80
C ARG A 83 2.84 0.19 38.03
N PRO A 84 3.45 -0.44 37.01
CA PRO A 84 4.36 0.25 36.12
C PRO A 84 3.64 1.43 35.48
N LYS A 85 4.40 2.48 35.18
CA LYS A 85 3.89 3.61 34.45
C LYS A 85 3.54 3.16 33.03
N ASP A 86 2.32 3.45 32.59
CA ASP A 86 1.93 3.22 31.20
C ASP A 86 2.76 4.11 30.27
N TYR A 87 3.43 3.46 29.32
CA TYR A 87 4.27 4.08 28.29
C TYR A 87 3.77 3.75 26.89
N VAL A 88 2.61 3.10 26.76
CA VAL A 88 2.04 2.68 25.49
C VAL A 88 1.41 3.88 24.79
N GLU A 89 1.76 4.08 23.51
CA GLU A 89 1.29 5.22 22.73
C GLU A 89 -0.10 5.00 22.11
N TRP A 90 -1.14 4.85 22.95
CA TRP A 90 -2.52 4.56 22.52
C TRP A 90 -3.08 5.53 21.47
N ASN A 91 -2.76 6.82 21.61
CA ASN A 91 -3.19 7.84 20.65
C ASN A 91 -2.56 7.65 19.27
N GLN A 92 -1.32 7.16 19.23
CA GLN A 92 -0.64 6.86 17.97
C GLN A 92 -1.24 5.60 17.34
N LEU A 93 -1.48 4.56 18.14
CA LEU A 93 -2.12 3.33 17.69
C LEU A 93 -3.46 3.59 17.00
N ASN A 94 -4.32 4.41 17.63
CA ASN A 94 -5.61 4.76 17.05
C ASN A 94 -5.48 5.49 15.71
N ARG A 95 -4.50 6.39 15.56
CA ARG A 95 -4.25 7.06 14.28
C ARG A 95 -3.79 6.08 13.20
N LEU A 96 -2.90 5.15 13.56
CA LEU A 96 -2.40 4.14 12.62
C LEU A 96 -3.51 3.18 12.18
N HIS A 97 -4.37 2.72 13.08
CA HIS A 97 -5.55 1.92 12.70
C HIS A 97 -6.43 2.65 11.68
N VAL A 98 -6.66 3.95 11.87
CA VAL A 98 -7.40 4.77 10.91
C VAL A 98 -6.68 4.84 9.56
N ASN A 99 -5.34 5.00 9.55
CA ASN A 99 -4.58 5.02 8.31
C ASN A 99 -4.61 3.68 7.58
N VAL A 100 -4.44 2.55 8.28
CA VAL A 100 -4.55 1.21 7.68
C VAL A 100 -5.95 0.97 7.11
N ARG A 101 -7.03 1.43 7.78
CA ARG A 101 -8.39 1.39 7.22
C ARG A 101 -8.54 2.28 5.98
N ARG A 102 -7.86 3.44 5.92
CA ARG A 102 -7.80 4.28 4.70
C ARG A 102 -7.06 3.58 3.55
N HIS A 103 -5.94 2.90 3.84
CA HIS A 103 -5.23 2.09 2.86
C HIS A 103 -6.13 1.01 2.28
N HIS A 104 -6.91 0.32 3.12
CA HIS A 104 -7.89 -0.66 2.67
C HIS A 104 -9.00 -0.03 1.81
N ALA A 105 -9.56 1.12 2.20
CA ALA A 105 -10.59 1.80 1.41
C ALA A 105 -10.10 2.21 0.00
N LEU A 106 -8.79 2.40 -0.17
CA LEU A 106 -8.17 2.74 -1.44
C LEU A 106 -7.53 1.53 -2.15
N ALA A 107 -7.58 0.34 -1.54
CA ALA A 107 -6.82 -0.83 -1.96
C ALA A 107 -7.14 -1.26 -3.40
N GLN A 108 -8.38 -1.13 -3.85
CA GLN A 108 -8.79 -1.47 -5.23
C GLN A 108 -8.04 -0.67 -6.30
N ILE A 109 -7.50 0.49 -5.94
CA ILE A 109 -6.80 1.39 -6.86
C ILE A 109 -5.29 1.36 -6.63
N SER A 110 -4.86 1.22 -5.37
CA SER A 110 -3.46 1.38 -4.95
C SER A 110 -2.73 0.07 -4.63
N LEU A 111 -3.46 -1.01 -4.36
CA LEU A 111 -2.92 -2.32 -3.97
C LEU A 111 -3.43 -3.42 -4.91
N SER A 112 -3.00 -4.66 -4.68
CA SER A 112 -3.58 -5.82 -5.37
C SER A 112 -4.89 -6.25 -4.69
N LYS A 113 -5.72 -6.99 -5.44
CA LYS A 113 -6.92 -7.65 -4.90
C LYS A 113 -6.62 -8.65 -3.79
N ASN A 114 -5.44 -9.28 -3.81
CA ASN A 114 -5.03 -10.20 -2.76
C ASN A 114 -4.68 -9.43 -1.47
N SER A 115 -3.96 -8.32 -1.57
CA SER A 115 -3.68 -7.44 -0.43
C SER A 115 -4.95 -6.82 0.18
N GLU A 116 -5.94 -6.46 -0.64
CA GLU A 116 -7.28 -6.05 -0.16
C GLU A 116 -7.93 -7.16 0.69
N GLY A 117 -7.94 -8.40 0.19
CA GLY A 117 -8.48 -9.54 0.93
C GLY A 117 -7.73 -9.84 2.23
N LEU A 118 -6.40 -9.71 2.23
CA LEU A 118 -5.58 -9.88 3.43
C LEU A 118 -5.91 -8.85 4.51
N LEU A 119 -6.09 -7.57 4.12
CA LEU A 119 -6.50 -6.50 5.03
C LEU A 119 -7.90 -6.74 5.60
N CYS A 120 -8.84 -7.18 4.76
CA CYS A 120 -10.20 -7.48 5.23
C CYS A 120 -10.19 -8.59 6.29
N GLY A 121 -9.48 -9.70 6.03
CA GLY A 121 -9.36 -10.80 7.00
C GLY A 121 -8.59 -10.40 8.26
N PHE A 122 -7.63 -9.49 8.16
CA PHE A 122 -6.95 -8.91 9.31
C PHE A 122 -7.91 -8.13 10.21
N PHE A 123 -8.75 -7.26 9.64
CA PHE A 123 -9.71 -6.48 10.43
C PHE A 123 -10.73 -7.38 11.14
N GLU A 124 -11.22 -8.43 10.48
CA GLU A 124 -12.12 -9.40 11.10
C GLU A 124 -11.48 -10.06 12.33
N GLN A 125 -10.21 -10.46 12.24
CA GLN A 125 -9.49 -11.08 13.36
C GLN A 125 -9.14 -10.07 14.46
N GLN A 126 -8.79 -8.83 14.08
CA GLN A 126 -8.55 -7.75 15.03
C GLN A 126 -9.83 -7.42 15.83
N ASP A 127 -10.97 -7.27 15.15
CA ASP A 127 -12.25 -6.96 15.79
C ASP A 127 -12.65 -8.07 16.80
N LEU A 128 -12.33 -9.34 16.50
CA LEU A 128 -12.52 -10.46 17.44
C LEU A 128 -11.61 -10.36 18.67
N LEU A 129 -10.32 -10.02 18.49
CA LEU A 129 -9.38 -9.83 19.60
C LEU A 129 -9.75 -8.63 20.47
N GLU A 130 -10.25 -7.56 19.87
CA GLU A 130 -10.77 -6.40 20.60
C GLU A 130 -12.03 -6.75 21.41
N ASP A 131 -12.95 -7.55 20.87
CA ASP A 131 -14.12 -8.05 21.62
C ASP A 131 -13.68 -8.91 22.83
N TYR A 132 -12.64 -9.76 22.67
CA TYR A 132 -12.09 -10.53 23.79
C TYR A 132 -11.49 -9.64 24.90
N LEU A 133 -10.76 -8.58 24.52
CA LEU A 133 -10.24 -7.59 25.47
C LEU A 133 -11.38 -6.89 26.23
N ILE A 134 -12.41 -6.43 25.52
CA ILE A 134 -13.56 -5.73 26.12
C ILE A 134 -14.31 -6.63 27.10
N ARG A 135 -14.47 -7.92 26.76
CA ARG A 135 -15.17 -8.89 27.61
C ARG A 135 -14.31 -9.45 28.75
N GLY A 136 -13.01 -9.17 28.75
CA GLY A 136 -12.06 -9.80 29.68
C GLY A 136 -12.02 -11.33 29.53
N ALA A 137 -12.25 -11.84 28.31
CA ALA A 137 -12.32 -13.28 28.04
C ALA A 137 -10.93 -13.95 28.07
N MET A 138 -9.86 -13.16 28.04
CA MET A 138 -8.47 -13.59 28.12
C MET A 138 -7.61 -12.52 28.81
N PRO A 139 -6.43 -12.87 29.35
CA PRO A 139 -5.47 -11.89 29.84
C PRO A 139 -5.04 -10.92 28.74
N GLU A 140 -4.89 -9.64 29.08
CA GLU A 140 -4.62 -8.57 28.10
C GLU A 140 -3.29 -8.78 27.39
N PHE A 141 -2.24 -9.21 28.11
CA PHE A 141 -0.93 -9.48 27.50
C PHE A 141 -1.03 -10.58 26.42
N GLU A 142 -1.83 -11.62 26.66
CA GLU A 142 -2.04 -12.70 25.69
C GLU A 142 -2.78 -12.19 24.44
N ALA A 143 -3.74 -11.27 24.61
CA ALA A 143 -4.44 -10.65 23.49
C ALA A 143 -3.49 -9.80 22.63
N TYR A 144 -2.64 -8.98 23.28
CA TYR A 144 -1.64 -8.19 22.55
C TYR A 144 -0.56 -9.07 21.90
N HIS A 145 -0.20 -10.22 22.50
CA HIS A 145 0.65 -11.20 21.84
C HIS A 145 0.04 -11.69 20.53
N GLN A 146 -1.26 -12.04 20.55
CA GLN A 146 -1.97 -12.46 19.34
C GLN A 146 -2.07 -11.34 18.31
N MET A 147 -2.27 -10.08 18.73
CA MET A 147 -2.27 -8.93 17.83
C MET A 147 -0.90 -8.71 17.16
N ILE A 148 0.23 -8.93 17.87
CA ILE A 148 1.59 -8.90 17.28
C ILE A 148 1.71 -9.97 16.20
N VAL A 149 1.38 -11.23 16.52
CA VAL A 149 1.47 -12.36 15.59
C VAL A 149 0.59 -12.14 14.35
N LEU A 150 -0.61 -11.61 14.55
CA LEU A 150 -1.54 -11.27 13.49
C LEU A 150 -0.97 -10.19 12.56
N THR A 151 -0.40 -9.13 13.13
CA THR A 151 0.19 -8.01 12.38
C THR A 151 1.43 -8.43 11.60
N ASP A 152 2.35 -9.17 12.21
CA ASP A 152 3.55 -9.73 11.54
C ASP A 152 3.15 -10.65 10.36
N LYS A 153 2.15 -11.51 10.57
CA LYS A 153 1.62 -12.37 9.50
C LYS A 153 1.05 -11.55 8.34
N LEU A 154 0.33 -10.46 8.63
CA LEU A 154 -0.19 -9.56 7.61
C LEU A 154 0.96 -8.89 6.84
N ILE A 155 1.95 -8.32 7.54
CA ILE A 155 3.12 -7.66 6.93
C ILE A 155 3.82 -8.62 5.97
N LYS A 156 4.16 -9.84 6.43
CA LYS A 156 4.82 -10.85 5.59
C LYS A 156 4.00 -11.21 4.36
N SER A 157 2.69 -11.35 4.52
CA SER A 157 1.78 -11.70 3.41
C SER A 157 1.69 -10.57 2.37
N ILE A 158 1.60 -9.32 2.82
CA ILE A 158 1.58 -8.13 1.96
C ILE A 158 2.92 -7.96 1.25
N VAL A 159 4.06 -8.15 1.92
CA VAL A 159 5.39 -8.06 1.29
C VAL A 159 5.55 -9.09 0.18
N ILE A 160 5.11 -10.34 0.41
CA ILE A 160 5.13 -11.39 -0.62
C ILE A 160 4.26 -11.01 -1.82
N ASP A 161 3.08 -10.45 -1.56
CA ASP A 161 2.15 -10.02 -2.59
C ASP A 161 2.67 -8.82 -3.40
N ALA A 162 3.16 -7.79 -2.72
CA ALA A 162 3.82 -6.63 -3.32
C ALA A 162 5.00 -7.07 -4.19
N GLY A 163 5.81 -8.04 -3.74
CA GLY A 163 6.91 -8.59 -4.52
C GLY A 163 6.47 -9.33 -5.79
N LYS A 164 5.24 -9.84 -5.86
CA LYS A 164 4.67 -10.41 -7.09
C LYS A 164 4.10 -9.34 -8.00
N GLU A 165 3.43 -8.34 -7.43
CA GLU A 165 2.75 -7.26 -8.15
C GLU A 165 3.75 -6.25 -8.77
N LEU A 166 4.86 -5.97 -8.07
CA LEU A 166 5.85 -4.96 -8.47
C LEU A 166 6.98 -5.52 -9.34
N LYS A 167 7.08 -6.83 -9.53
CA LYS A 167 8.01 -7.40 -10.52
C LYS A 167 7.51 -7.04 -11.92
N PHE A 168 8.27 -6.19 -12.63
CA PHE A 168 8.01 -5.80 -14.02
C PHE A 168 7.62 -7.02 -14.86
N LYS A 169 6.42 -6.99 -15.44
CA LYS A 169 6.02 -7.78 -16.60
C LYS A 169 6.07 -6.90 -17.83
#